data_AF-A0AAQ0C2B1-F1
#
_entry.id   AF-A0AAQ0C2B1-F1
#
_cell.length_a   1.000
_cell.length_b   1.000
_cell.length_c   1.000
_cell.angle_alpha   90.00
_cell.angle_beta   90.00
_cell.angle_gamma   90.00
#
_symmetry.space_group_name_H-M   'P 1'
#
loop_
_entity.id
_entity.type
_entity.pdbx_description
1 polymer ?
#
loop_
_entity_poly.entity_id
_entity_poly.type
_entity_poly.pdbx_seq_one_letter_code
_entity_poly.pdbx_strand_id
1 'polypeptide(L)'
;MLSLNLHRRQLSIAQRAVIAAELSALREREAKASAPGETSHDSAMGIEQAAKLLGISPRSVSSASRVVREGVPELVEAVRTGRVSVSAAEHVSKLDRTRQQEICAKGALALSKAAREIRLKDKPSAPAKTPSVPAATPALQDVLLVEQAGLQPAAPHAAAKKPTALKLFELADQAMQEGREPESVAEALLAELEEGIDHQRLLFTIEVAIHLRDRVTARD
;
A
#
# COMPACT_ATOMS: atom_id res chain seq x y z
N MET A 1 14.41 24.49 8.32
CA MET A 1 15.49 23.50 8.53
C MET A 1 15.17 22.39 9.55
N LEU A 2 13.97 22.33 10.15
CA LEU A 2 13.58 21.22 11.05
C LEU A 2 12.84 20.06 10.33
N SER A 3 12.24 20.28 9.16
CA SER A 3 11.36 19.29 8.51
C SER A 3 12.08 18.17 7.73
N LEU A 4 13.31 18.41 7.25
CA LEU A 4 14.13 17.40 6.56
C LEU A 4 14.83 16.42 7.53
N ASN A 5 14.95 16.79 8.82
CA ASN A 5 15.59 15.93 9.85
C ASN A 5 14.59 15.03 10.60
N LEU A 6 13.28 15.32 10.57
CA LEU A 6 12.25 14.46 11.19
C LEU A 6 12.17 13.08 10.51
N HIS A 7 12.43 13.02 9.19
CA HIS A 7 12.44 11.78 8.40
C HIS A 7 13.76 10.99 8.50
N ARG A 8 14.86 11.59 8.97
CA ARG A 8 16.18 10.91 9.04
C ARG A 8 16.31 9.89 10.17
N ARG A 9 15.40 9.86 11.14
CA ARG A 9 15.53 9.05 12.37
C ARG A 9 14.36 8.12 12.65
N GLN A 10 13.32 8.12 11.80
CA GLN A 10 12.19 7.22 11.96
C GLN A 10 12.37 6.04 11.01
N LEU A 11 12.42 4.83 11.57
CA LEU A 11 12.45 3.60 10.76
C LEU A 11 11.17 3.53 9.93
N SER A 12 11.31 3.31 8.62
CA SER A 12 10.16 3.11 7.74
C SER A 12 9.41 1.83 8.14
N ILE A 13 8.15 1.71 7.70
CA ILE A 13 7.32 0.52 7.97
C ILE A 13 8.03 -0.76 7.49
N ALA A 14 8.74 -0.69 6.35
CA ALA A 14 9.48 -1.83 5.82
C ALA A 14 10.65 -2.24 6.72
N GLN A 15 11.37 -1.25 7.25
CA GLN A 15 12.50 -1.48 8.15
C GLN A 15 12.04 -2.02 9.51
N ARG A 16 10.95 -1.45 10.06
CA ARG A 16 10.31 -1.96 11.29
C ARG A 16 9.86 -3.40 11.11
N ALA A 17 9.29 -3.76 9.97
CA ALA A 17 8.84 -5.12 9.71
C ALA A 17 10.00 -6.14 9.70
N VAL A 18 11.14 -5.80 9.11
CA VAL A 18 12.35 -6.66 9.13
C VAL A 18 12.86 -6.84 10.56
N ILE A 19 12.95 -5.75 11.34
CA ILE A 19 13.39 -5.82 12.75
C ILE A 19 12.41 -6.66 13.59
N ALA A 20 11.10 -6.53 13.38
CA ALA A 20 10.09 -7.36 14.05
C ALA A 20 10.27 -8.84 13.69
N ALA A 21 10.51 -9.15 12.42
CA ALA A 21 10.73 -10.51 11.96
C ALA A 21 11.99 -11.13 12.58
N GLU A 22 13.09 -10.38 12.64
CA GLU A 22 14.34 -10.82 13.29
C GLU A 22 14.15 -11.02 14.79
N LEU A 23 13.47 -10.09 15.48
CA LEU A 23 13.19 -10.19 16.92
C LEU A 23 12.34 -11.42 17.25
N SER A 24 11.29 -11.69 16.46
CA SER A 24 10.49 -12.90 16.59
C SER A 24 11.31 -14.17 16.34
N ALA A 25 12.17 -14.17 15.31
CA ALA A 25 13.00 -15.33 15.00
C ALA A 25 14.07 -15.62 16.08
N LEU A 26 14.67 -14.59 16.68
CA LEU A 26 15.62 -14.73 17.79
C LEU A 26 14.93 -15.32 19.02
N ARG A 27 13.78 -14.76 19.41
CA ARG A 27 12.97 -15.25 20.54
C ARG A 27 12.50 -16.69 20.32
N GLU A 28 12.13 -17.05 19.10
CA GLU A 28 11.74 -18.43 18.76
C GLU A 28 12.92 -19.40 18.92
N ARG A 29 14.15 -18.99 18.58
CA ARG A 29 15.36 -19.79 18.80
C ARG A 29 15.70 -19.93 20.28
N GLU A 30 15.59 -18.84 21.05
CA GLU A 30 15.80 -18.85 22.51
C GLU A 30 14.77 -19.77 23.19
N ALA A 31 13.50 -19.68 22.81
CA ALA A 31 12.45 -20.55 23.33
C ALA A 31 12.65 -22.04 22.99
N LYS A 32 13.26 -22.35 21.83
CA LYS A 32 13.62 -23.74 21.44
C LYS A 32 14.88 -24.24 22.12
N ALA A 33 15.77 -23.34 22.59
CA ALA A 33 17.00 -23.68 23.29
C ALA A 33 16.77 -23.88 24.80
N SER A 34 15.75 -23.23 25.38
CA SER A 34 15.28 -23.54 26.72
C SER A 34 14.62 -24.93 26.76
N ALA A 35 14.92 -25.70 27.81
CA ALA A 35 14.53 -27.11 27.92
C ALA A 35 13.00 -27.32 27.79
N PRO A 36 12.55 -28.45 27.21
CA PRO A 36 11.13 -28.78 27.08
C PRO A 36 10.51 -29.03 28.46
N GLY A 37 9.96 -28.00 29.08
CA GLY A 37 9.33 -28.09 30.39
C GLY A 37 9.01 -26.74 31.05
N GLU A 38 9.78 -25.69 30.74
CA GLU A 38 9.47 -24.33 31.16
C GLU A 38 8.75 -23.59 30.03
N THR A 39 7.50 -23.99 29.76
CA THR A 39 6.62 -23.21 28.89
C THR A 39 6.13 -21.98 29.65
N SER A 40 7.01 -21.02 29.88
CA SER A 40 6.56 -19.65 30.11
C SER A 40 5.82 -19.24 28.83
N HIS A 41 4.50 -19.16 28.91
CA HIS A 41 3.64 -18.64 27.84
C HIS A 41 4.08 -17.24 27.34
N ASP A 42 4.98 -16.57 28.05
CA ASP A 42 5.58 -15.27 27.75
C ASP A 42 6.86 -15.30 26.89
N SER A 43 7.49 -16.46 26.67
CA SER A 43 8.85 -16.50 26.08
C SER A 43 8.89 -16.40 24.56
N ALA A 44 7.86 -16.87 23.87
CA ALA A 44 7.76 -16.75 22.42
C ALA A 44 7.07 -15.42 22.06
N MET A 45 7.87 -14.42 21.67
CA MET A 45 7.30 -13.19 21.10
C MET A 45 6.69 -13.52 19.73
N GLY A 46 5.39 -13.85 19.73
CA GLY A 46 4.63 -14.09 18.53
C GLY A 46 4.59 -12.87 17.61
N ILE A 47 4.31 -13.12 16.33
CA ILE A 47 4.19 -12.10 15.27
C ILE A 47 3.32 -10.91 15.72
N GLU A 48 2.24 -11.16 16.48
CA GLU A 48 1.37 -10.11 16.99
C GLU A 48 2.04 -9.22 18.05
N GLN A 49 2.82 -9.81 18.95
CA GLN A 49 3.50 -9.06 20.00
C GLN A 49 4.62 -8.20 19.40
N ALA A 50 5.39 -8.75 18.45
CA ALA A 50 6.38 -7.99 17.69
C ALA A 50 5.71 -6.86 16.88
N ALA A 51 4.57 -7.13 16.24
CA ALA A 51 3.80 -6.14 15.50
C ALA A 51 3.31 -4.99 16.39
N LYS A 52 2.82 -5.28 17.61
CA LYS A 52 2.40 -4.27 18.59
C LYS A 52 3.56 -3.42 19.07
N LEU A 53 4.67 -4.04 19.49
CA LEU A 53 5.88 -3.35 19.96
C LEU A 53 6.43 -2.39 18.91
N LEU A 54 6.43 -2.84 17.67
CA LEU A 54 6.92 -2.09 16.53
C LEU A 54 5.80 -1.36 15.80
N GLY A 55 4.58 -1.22 16.36
CA GLY A 55 3.44 -0.45 15.83
C GLY A 55 3.16 -0.64 14.34
N ILE A 56 3.16 -1.88 13.86
CA ILE A 56 2.89 -2.26 12.46
C ILE A 56 1.85 -3.38 12.41
N SER A 57 1.35 -3.72 11.23
CA SER A 57 0.40 -4.83 11.09
C SER A 57 1.08 -6.19 11.28
N PRO A 58 0.42 -7.17 11.91
CA PRO A 58 0.91 -8.56 11.98
C PRO A 58 1.21 -9.16 10.62
N ARG A 59 0.43 -8.76 9.59
CA ARG A 59 0.65 -9.18 8.21
C ARG A 59 2.00 -8.70 7.67
N SER A 60 2.41 -7.46 7.95
CA SER A 60 3.71 -6.95 7.54
C SER A 60 4.86 -7.72 8.20
N VAL A 61 4.71 -8.09 9.47
CA VAL A 61 5.70 -8.91 10.18
C VAL A 61 5.78 -10.31 9.56
N SER A 62 4.64 -10.95 9.30
CA SER A 62 4.60 -12.28 8.64
C SER A 62 5.25 -12.26 7.25
N SER A 63 4.90 -11.27 6.43
CA SER A 63 5.53 -11.08 5.11
C SER A 63 7.04 -10.87 5.24
N ALA A 64 7.50 -10.04 6.19
CA ALA A 64 8.93 -9.84 6.42
C ALA A 64 9.65 -11.10 6.90
N SER A 65 9.05 -11.88 7.80
CA SER A 65 9.59 -13.19 8.24
C SER A 65 9.78 -14.14 7.07
N ARG A 66 8.85 -14.14 6.12
CA ARG A 66 8.99 -14.93 4.89
C ARG A 66 10.16 -14.45 4.03
N VAL A 67 10.31 -13.15 3.84
CA VAL A 67 11.44 -12.58 3.08
C VAL A 67 12.77 -12.92 3.75
N VAL A 68 12.87 -12.85 5.08
CA VAL A 68 14.10 -13.22 5.81
C VAL A 68 14.42 -14.71 5.68
N ARG A 69 13.41 -15.58 5.61
CA ARG A 69 13.59 -17.04 5.51
C ARG A 69 13.88 -17.53 4.09
N GLU A 70 13.16 -17.02 3.11
CA GLU A 70 13.15 -17.50 1.71
C GLU A 70 13.94 -16.60 0.77
N GLY A 71 14.18 -15.35 1.16
CA GLY A 71 14.87 -14.34 0.37
C GLY A 71 16.39 -14.49 0.35
N VAL A 72 17.00 -14.01 -0.73
CA VAL A 72 18.46 -13.83 -0.83
C VAL A 72 18.92 -12.62 0.02
N PRO A 73 20.16 -12.59 0.53
CA PRO A 73 20.63 -11.53 1.41
C PRO A 73 20.51 -10.12 0.79
N GLU A 74 20.71 -10.02 -0.52
CA GLU A 74 20.55 -8.77 -1.27
C GLU A 74 19.11 -8.23 -1.23
N LEU A 75 18.12 -9.12 -1.28
CA LEU A 75 16.70 -8.78 -1.18
C LEU A 75 16.36 -8.27 0.21
N VAL A 76 16.86 -8.95 1.25
CA VAL A 76 16.66 -8.55 2.66
C VAL A 76 17.28 -7.17 2.91
N GLU A 77 18.51 -6.93 2.43
CA GLU A 77 19.18 -5.64 2.55
C GLU A 77 18.47 -4.52 1.78
N ALA A 78 17.86 -4.82 0.62
CA ALA A 78 17.04 -3.85 -0.09
C ALA A 78 15.81 -3.40 0.72
N VAL A 79 15.19 -4.31 1.48
CA VAL A 79 14.07 -3.99 2.38
C VAL A 79 14.57 -3.27 3.63
N ARG A 80 15.68 -3.70 4.22
CA ARG A 80 16.30 -3.11 5.41
C ARG A 80 16.79 -1.68 5.19
N THR A 81 17.24 -1.36 3.98
CA THR A 81 17.60 0.00 3.57
C THR A 81 16.38 0.86 3.19
N GLY A 82 15.17 0.28 3.19
CA GLY A 82 13.94 0.97 2.83
C GLY A 82 13.80 1.26 1.32
N ARG A 83 14.67 0.69 0.48
CA ARG A 83 14.62 0.86 -0.99
C ARG A 83 13.43 0.13 -1.63
N VAL A 84 12.90 -0.89 -0.95
CA VAL A 84 11.81 -1.75 -1.44
C VAL A 84 10.82 -2.00 -0.30
N SER A 85 9.52 -2.05 -0.62
CA SER A 85 8.48 -2.45 0.33
C SER A 85 8.50 -3.96 0.62
N VAL A 86 8.10 -4.33 1.85
CA VAL A 86 8.03 -5.74 2.27
C VAL A 86 7.09 -6.56 1.39
N SER A 87 5.95 -5.98 0.97
CA SER A 87 5.00 -6.67 0.10
C SER A 87 5.59 -6.98 -1.27
N ALA A 88 6.36 -6.05 -1.86
CA ALA A 88 7.03 -6.32 -3.12
C ALA A 88 8.09 -7.41 -2.97
N ALA A 89 8.88 -7.35 -1.90
CA ALA A 89 9.89 -8.35 -1.60
C ALA A 89 9.29 -9.74 -1.31
N GLU A 90 8.12 -9.83 -0.68
CA GLU A 90 7.40 -11.10 -0.45
C GLU A 90 7.04 -11.81 -1.77
N HIS A 91 6.63 -11.06 -2.80
CA HIS A 91 6.36 -11.66 -4.11
C HIS A 91 7.64 -12.19 -4.76
N VAL A 92 8.74 -11.47 -4.64
CA VAL A 92 10.05 -11.88 -5.20
C VAL A 92 10.63 -13.06 -4.44
N SER A 93 10.43 -13.17 -3.12
CA SER A 93 10.93 -14.29 -2.32
C SER A 93 10.30 -15.64 -2.68
N LYS A 94 9.18 -15.65 -3.41
CA LYS A 94 8.56 -16.88 -3.93
C LYS A 94 9.32 -17.49 -5.13
N LEU A 95 10.17 -16.70 -5.80
CA LEU A 95 10.94 -17.17 -6.95
C LEU A 95 12.19 -17.94 -6.51
N ASP A 96 12.80 -18.67 -7.44
CA ASP A 96 14.09 -19.33 -7.22
C ASP A 96 15.19 -18.34 -6.87
N ARG A 97 16.16 -18.76 -6.03
CA ARG A 97 17.24 -17.89 -5.55
C ARG A 97 18.04 -17.21 -6.66
N THR A 98 18.30 -17.92 -7.77
CA THR A 98 19.00 -17.37 -8.94
C THR A 98 18.24 -16.20 -9.55
N ARG A 99 16.91 -16.33 -9.74
CA ARG A 99 16.07 -15.25 -10.25
C ARG A 99 15.99 -14.08 -9.27
N GLN A 100 15.94 -14.36 -7.96
CA GLN A 100 15.97 -13.30 -6.96
C GLN A 100 17.24 -12.45 -7.07
N GLN A 101 18.41 -13.09 -7.19
CA GLN A 101 19.70 -12.41 -7.37
C GLN A 101 19.74 -11.58 -8.66
N GLU A 102 19.31 -12.13 -9.79
CA GLU A 102 19.23 -11.39 -11.05
C GLU A 102 18.36 -10.13 -10.96
N ILE A 103 17.24 -10.23 -10.25
CA ILE A 103 16.33 -9.09 -10.04
C ILE A 103 16.95 -8.07 -9.09
N CYS A 104 17.64 -8.52 -8.03
CA CYS A 104 18.34 -7.64 -7.09
C CYS A 104 19.49 -6.89 -7.77
N ALA A 105 20.27 -7.56 -8.62
CA ALA A 105 21.38 -6.96 -9.37
C ALA A 105 20.91 -5.84 -10.32
N LYS A 106 19.69 -5.94 -10.86
CA LYS A 106 19.08 -4.91 -11.73
C LYS A 106 18.54 -3.69 -10.96
N GLY A 107 18.58 -3.73 -9.62
CA GLY A 107 18.23 -2.60 -8.74
C GLY A 107 16.76 -2.50 -8.34
N ALA A 108 16.45 -1.52 -7.49
CA ALA A 108 15.16 -1.39 -6.80
C ALA A 108 13.94 -1.21 -7.74
N LEU A 109 14.12 -0.54 -8.88
CA LEU A 109 13.07 -0.37 -9.89
C LEU A 109 12.73 -1.68 -10.58
N ALA A 110 13.74 -2.48 -10.93
CA ALA A 110 13.52 -3.80 -11.53
C ALA A 110 12.82 -4.75 -10.55
N LEU A 111 13.18 -4.65 -9.27
CA LEU A 111 12.56 -5.45 -8.22
C LEU A 111 11.08 -5.11 -8.01
N SER A 112 10.75 -3.81 -8.01
CA SER A 112 9.36 -3.35 -7.93
C SER A 112 8.54 -3.75 -9.15
N LYS A 113 9.13 -3.71 -10.36
CA LYS A 113 8.49 -4.18 -11.59
C LYS A 113 8.26 -5.69 -11.58
N ALA A 114 9.28 -6.47 -11.22
CA ALA A 114 9.17 -7.93 -11.12
C ALA A 114 8.11 -8.32 -10.09
N ALA A 115 8.08 -7.68 -8.91
CA ALA A 115 7.05 -7.91 -7.92
C ALA A 115 5.64 -7.62 -8.45
N ARG A 116 5.47 -6.54 -9.23
CA ARG A 116 4.18 -6.21 -9.86
C ARG A 116 3.76 -7.27 -10.88
N GLU A 117 4.68 -7.75 -11.71
CA GLU A 117 4.40 -8.80 -12.69
C GLU A 117 4.02 -10.12 -12.03
N ILE A 118 4.74 -10.52 -10.97
CA ILE A 118 4.42 -11.71 -10.18
C ILE A 118 3.03 -11.56 -9.57
N ARG A 119 2.71 -10.40 -8.99
CA ARG A 119 1.38 -10.15 -8.42
C ARG A 119 0.27 -10.19 -9.47
N LEU A 120 0.54 -9.78 -10.70
CA LEU A 120 -0.43 -9.85 -11.79
C LEU A 120 -0.67 -11.30 -12.24
N LYS A 121 0.39 -12.10 -12.30
CA LYS A 121 0.34 -13.53 -12.65
C LYS A 121 -0.30 -14.38 -11.55
N ASP A 122 -0.02 -14.05 -10.28
CA ASP A 122 -0.56 -14.70 -9.09
C ASP A 122 -2.02 -14.30 -8.79
N LYS A 123 -2.61 -13.35 -9.53
CA LYS A 123 -4.00 -12.94 -9.29
C LYS A 123 -4.94 -14.03 -9.80
N PRO A 124 -5.60 -14.84 -8.95
CA PRO A 124 -6.73 -15.61 -9.41
C PRO A 124 -7.79 -14.62 -9.91
N SER A 125 -8.42 -14.92 -11.05
CA SER A 125 -9.60 -14.19 -11.52
C SER A 125 -10.70 -14.32 -10.48
N ALA A 126 -10.75 -13.41 -9.51
CA ALA A 126 -11.80 -13.37 -8.51
C ALA A 126 -13.01 -12.60 -9.08
N PRO A 127 -14.22 -13.17 -9.03
CA PRO A 127 -15.45 -12.48 -9.41
C PRO A 127 -15.68 -11.30 -8.44
N ALA A 128 -16.27 -10.23 -8.98
CA ALA A 128 -16.59 -9.02 -8.25
C ALA A 128 -17.42 -9.32 -6.99
N LYS A 129 -16.93 -8.91 -5.81
CA LYS A 129 -17.76 -8.66 -4.63
C LYS A 129 -17.30 -7.38 -3.93
N THR A 130 -18.24 -6.44 -3.95
CA THR A 130 -18.64 -5.42 -2.97
C THR A 130 -17.75 -5.13 -1.74
N PRO A 131 -17.67 -3.84 -1.34
CA PRO A 131 -16.90 -3.40 -0.18
C PRO A 131 -17.52 -3.92 1.13
N SER A 132 -16.69 -4.57 1.94
CA SER A 132 -17.00 -4.93 3.32
C SER A 132 -16.57 -3.77 4.23
N VAL A 133 -17.55 -3.10 4.83
CA VAL A 133 -17.38 -2.27 6.04
C VAL A 133 -17.54 -3.21 7.25
N PRO A 134 -16.80 -3.03 8.36
CA PRO A 134 -16.68 -4.03 9.42
C PRO A 134 -17.71 -3.80 10.53
N ALA A 135 -18.29 -4.86 11.10
CA ALA A 135 -18.78 -4.86 12.47
C ALA A 135 -19.07 -6.28 12.98
N ALA A 136 -18.53 -6.53 14.17
CA ALA A 136 -18.95 -7.35 15.30
C ALA A 136 -20.04 -8.47 15.17
N THR A 137 -19.75 -9.52 15.92
CA THR A 137 -20.41 -10.80 16.25
C THR A 137 -21.84 -10.70 16.87
N PRO A 138 -22.59 -11.82 17.09
CA PRO A 138 -24.02 -11.97 16.77
C PRO A 138 -24.96 -12.22 17.97
N ALA A 139 -26.29 -12.13 17.78
CA ALA A 139 -27.31 -12.89 18.55
C ALA A 139 -28.75 -12.77 17.97
N LEU A 140 -29.35 -13.94 17.71
CA LEU A 140 -30.74 -14.39 17.97
C LEU A 140 -31.99 -13.58 17.55
N GLN A 141 -32.68 -14.13 16.53
CA GLN A 141 -34.10 -14.59 16.42
C GLN A 141 -35.33 -13.70 16.76
N ASP A 142 -36.24 -13.70 15.77
CA ASP A 142 -37.71 -13.77 15.77
C ASP A 142 -38.63 -12.53 15.73
N VAL A 143 -39.70 -12.72 14.93
CA VAL A 143 -41.04 -12.08 14.87
C VAL A 143 -41.35 -11.07 13.73
N LEU A 144 -41.88 -11.64 12.64
CA LEU A 144 -43.16 -11.36 11.94
C LEU A 144 -43.73 -9.91 11.80
N LEU A 145 -43.83 -9.51 10.52
CA LEU A 145 -45.04 -9.12 9.75
C LEU A 145 -45.68 -7.70 9.83
N VAL A 146 -45.93 -7.17 8.62
CA VAL A 146 -46.89 -6.10 8.19
C VAL A 146 -46.43 -4.66 8.51
N GLU A 147 -46.34 -3.70 7.58
CA GLU A 147 -47.41 -3.17 6.73
C GLU A 147 -46.86 -2.37 5.54
N GLN A 148 -47.57 -2.40 4.41
CA GLN A 148 -47.28 -1.68 3.16
C GLN A 148 -47.92 -0.29 3.16
N ALA A 149 -47.24 0.72 2.59
CA ALA A 149 -47.88 1.74 1.73
C ALA A 149 -46.83 2.70 1.12
N GLY A 150 -46.82 2.83 -0.21
CA GLY A 150 -46.22 3.97 -0.91
C GLY A 150 -45.55 3.66 -2.26
N LEU A 151 -46.35 3.57 -3.34
CA LEU A 151 -45.96 3.83 -4.74
C LEU A 151 -45.11 5.13 -4.82
N GLN A 152 -44.06 5.36 -5.60
CA GLN A 152 -43.68 5.06 -7.01
C GLN A 152 -42.26 5.67 -7.26
N PRO A 153 -41.78 5.83 -8.52
CA PRO A 153 -41.07 4.90 -9.42
C PRO A 153 -39.53 5.05 -9.44
N ALA A 154 -38.86 4.17 -10.17
CA ALA A 154 -37.42 4.12 -10.40
C ALA A 154 -36.88 5.28 -11.28
N ALA A 155 -35.76 5.89 -10.85
CA ALA A 155 -34.59 6.35 -11.64
C ALA A 155 -33.62 7.17 -10.74
N PRO A 156 -32.34 7.38 -11.11
CA PRO A 156 -31.48 6.69 -12.06
C PRO A 156 -30.24 6.06 -11.38
N HIS A 157 -29.48 5.29 -12.16
CA HIS A 157 -28.19 4.72 -11.75
C HIS A 157 -27.26 5.79 -11.16
N ALA A 158 -26.64 5.47 -10.03
CA ALA A 158 -25.54 6.23 -9.45
C ALA A 158 -24.50 6.49 -10.55
N ALA A 159 -24.39 7.75 -10.97
CA ALA A 159 -23.37 8.19 -11.91
C ALA A 159 -22.01 7.78 -11.33
N ALA A 160 -21.32 6.87 -12.01
CA ALA A 160 -19.95 6.54 -11.70
C ALA A 160 -19.16 7.85 -11.68
N LYS A 161 -18.74 8.30 -10.48
CA LYS A 161 -17.89 9.48 -10.33
C LYS A 161 -16.70 9.28 -11.26
N LYS A 162 -16.57 10.12 -12.30
CA LYS A 162 -15.48 10.03 -13.27
C LYS A 162 -14.16 10.00 -12.49
N PRO A 163 -13.18 9.15 -12.84
CA PRO A 163 -11.90 9.13 -12.16
C PRO A 163 -11.29 10.54 -12.16
N THR A 164 -10.83 11.02 -11.00
CA THR A 164 -10.38 12.40 -10.75
C THR A 164 -9.51 12.97 -11.88
N ALA A 165 -8.63 12.15 -12.47
CA ALA A 165 -7.79 12.53 -13.60
C ALA A 165 -8.58 13.00 -14.84
N LEU A 166 -9.69 12.35 -15.20
CA LEU A 166 -10.53 12.77 -16.34
C LEU A 166 -11.20 14.11 -16.06
N LYS A 167 -11.61 14.36 -14.81
CA LYS A 167 -12.20 15.65 -14.43
C LYS A 167 -11.19 16.80 -14.53
N LEU A 168 -9.91 16.54 -14.20
CA LEU A 168 -8.83 17.51 -14.39
C LEU A 168 -8.66 17.90 -15.87
N PHE A 169 -8.66 16.91 -16.77
CA PHE A 169 -8.54 17.17 -18.21
C PHE A 169 -9.76 17.92 -18.76
N GLU A 170 -10.98 17.56 -18.34
CA GLU A 170 -12.20 18.26 -18.74
C GLU A 170 -12.19 19.74 -18.29
N LEU A 171 -11.77 20.01 -17.05
CA LEU A 171 -11.66 21.38 -16.54
C LEU A 171 -10.55 22.18 -17.22
N ALA A 172 -9.43 21.56 -17.55
CA ALA A 172 -8.36 22.20 -18.31
C ALA A 172 -8.78 22.55 -19.74
N ASP A 173 -9.51 21.65 -20.42
CA ASP A 173 -10.03 21.89 -21.77
C ASP A 173 -11.06 23.02 -21.80
N GLN A 174 -12.00 23.03 -20.84
CA GLN A 174 -12.96 24.12 -20.67
C GLN A 174 -12.26 25.46 -20.41
N ALA A 175 -11.25 25.47 -19.54
CA ALA A 175 -10.50 26.69 -19.26
C ALA A 175 -9.74 27.23 -20.47
N MET A 176 -9.17 26.36 -21.31
CA MET A 176 -8.53 26.77 -22.57
C MET A 176 -9.55 27.36 -23.55
N GLN A 177 -10.73 26.76 -23.67
CA GLN A 177 -11.80 27.26 -24.55
C GLN A 177 -12.36 28.61 -24.10
N GLU A 178 -12.43 28.84 -22.79
CA GLU A 178 -12.91 30.08 -22.19
C GLU A 178 -11.80 31.14 -22.01
N GLY A 179 -10.55 30.81 -22.34
CA GLY A 179 -9.41 31.72 -22.18
C GLY A 179 -9.11 32.08 -20.72
N ARG A 180 -9.41 31.20 -19.77
CA ARG A 180 -9.14 31.45 -18.36
C ARG A 180 -7.65 31.38 -18.07
N GLU A 181 -7.21 32.25 -17.17
CA GLU A 181 -5.84 32.22 -16.63
C GLU A 181 -5.59 30.91 -15.86
N PRO A 182 -4.44 30.24 -16.06
CA PRO A 182 -4.14 28.94 -15.49
C PRO A 182 -4.15 28.94 -13.95
N GLU A 183 -3.86 30.09 -13.33
CA GLU A 183 -3.92 30.28 -11.88
C GLU A 183 -5.34 30.12 -11.34
N SER A 184 -6.33 30.72 -12.01
CA SER A 184 -7.75 30.61 -11.63
C SER A 184 -8.26 29.17 -11.77
N VAL A 185 -7.75 28.44 -12.77
CA VAL A 185 -8.07 27.02 -12.97
C VAL A 185 -7.47 26.17 -11.86
N ALA A 186 -6.23 26.44 -11.45
CA ALA A 186 -5.58 25.75 -10.35
C ALA A 186 -6.31 25.96 -9.02
N GLU A 187 -6.80 27.17 -8.76
CA GLU A 187 -7.62 27.46 -7.57
C GLU A 187 -8.95 26.72 -7.59
N ALA A 188 -9.67 26.73 -8.72
CA ALA A 188 -10.92 25.98 -8.87
C ALA A 188 -10.70 24.48 -8.70
N LEU A 189 -9.61 23.96 -9.24
CA LEU A 189 -9.21 22.58 -9.06
C LEU A 189 -8.98 22.23 -7.60
N LEU A 190 -8.17 23.03 -6.89
CA LEU A 190 -7.88 22.86 -5.46
C LEU A 190 -9.13 22.92 -4.59
N ALA A 191 -10.09 23.79 -4.92
CA ALA A 191 -11.37 23.89 -4.24
C ALA A 191 -12.28 22.66 -4.47
N GLU A 192 -12.16 22.01 -5.63
CA GLU A 192 -12.86 20.77 -5.96
C GLU A 192 -12.16 19.48 -5.45
N LEU A 193 -10.90 19.58 -4.99
CA LEU A 193 -10.20 18.43 -4.39
C LEU A 193 -10.80 18.11 -3.02
N GLU A 194 -11.91 17.36 -3.00
CA GLU A 194 -12.47 16.78 -1.77
C GLU A 194 -11.43 15.91 -1.01
N GLU A 195 -11.64 15.77 0.30
CA GLU A 195 -10.83 14.92 1.19
C GLU A 195 -10.69 13.49 0.63
N GLY A 196 -9.44 13.05 0.43
CA GLY A 196 -9.12 11.70 -0.05
C GLY A 196 -8.12 11.66 -1.20
N ILE A 197 -7.74 12.81 -1.77
CA ILE A 197 -6.65 12.87 -2.74
C ILE A 197 -5.32 12.80 -1.99
N ASP A 198 -4.52 11.79 -2.34
CA ASP A 198 -3.16 11.64 -1.85
C ASP A 198 -2.32 12.81 -2.36
N HIS A 199 -2.01 13.75 -1.45
CA HIS A 199 -1.29 14.98 -1.74
C HIS A 199 0.11 14.70 -2.29
N GLN A 200 0.75 13.60 -1.87
CA GLN A 200 2.07 13.23 -2.37
C GLN A 200 2.00 12.79 -3.83
N ARG A 201 0.95 12.05 -4.19
CA ARG A 201 0.71 11.64 -5.57
C ARG A 201 0.38 12.84 -6.48
N LEU A 202 -0.37 13.81 -5.97
CA LEU A 202 -0.67 15.04 -6.71
C LEU A 202 0.60 15.84 -6.99
N LEU A 203 1.42 16.08 -5.95
CA LEU A 203 2.70 16.78 -6.08
C LEU A 203 3.63 16.10 -7.07
N PHE A 204 3.78 14.77 -6.99
CA PHE A 204 4.59 14.03 -7.94
C PHE A 204 4.06 14.12 -9.38
N THR A 205 2.74 14.13 -9.56
CA THR A 205 2.13 14.28 -10.89
C THR A 205 2.43 15.66 -11.47
N ILE A 206 2.42 16.71 -10.64
CA ILE A 206 2.80 18.07 -11.04
C ILE A 206 4.29 18.12 -11.44
N GLU A 207 5.19 17.50 -10.66
CA GLU A 207 6.62 17.45 -11.01
C GLU A 207 6.86 16.77 -12.36
N VAL A 208 6.17 15.65 -12.62
CA VAL A 208 6.22 14.96 -13.91
C VAL A 208 5.70 15.87 -15.03
N ALA A 209 4.60 16.60 -14.81
CA ALA A 209 4.04 17.52 -15.78
C ALA A 209 4.98 18.68 -16.11
N ILE A 210 5.69 19.23 -15.11
CA ILE A 210 6.71 20.27 -15.29
C ILE A 210 7.84 19.76 -16.19
N HIS A 211 8.40 18.58 -15.87
CA HIS A 211 9.46 18.00 -16.69
C HIS A 211 8.99 17.64 -18.11
N LEU A 212 7.73 17.24 -18.27
CA LEU A 212 7.15 17.00 -19.59
C LEU A 212 7.00 18.29 -20.39
N ARG A 213 6.52 19.38 -19.76
CA ARG A 213 6.43 20.70 -20.39
C ARG A 213 7.78 21.09 -20.97
N ASP A 214 8.84 21.05 -20.17
CA ASP A 214 10.18 21.48 -20.60
C ASP A 214 10.68 20.67 -21.81
N ARG A 215 10.30 19.38 -21.91
CA ARG A 215 10.66 18.51 -23.04
C ARG A 215 9.78 18.72 -24.26
N VAL A 216 8.52 19.09 -24.08
CA VAL A 216 7.61 19.43 -25.18
C VAL A 216 8.03 20.76 -25.79
N THR A 217 8.26 21.78 -24.97
CA THR A 217 8.69 23.11 -25.42
C THR A 217 10.09 23.13 -26.03
N ALA A 218 10.94 22.14 -25.71
CA ALA A 218 12.26 21.99 -26.34
C ALA A 218 12.20 21.25 -27.69
N ARG A 219 11.03 20.77 -28.09
CA ARG A 219 10.80 19.94 -29.28
C ARG A 219 10.06 20.69 -30.39
N ASP A 220 9.43 21.82 -30.04
CA ASP A 220 8.90 22.84 -30.94
C ASP A 220 9.96 23.94 -31.18
#